data_AF-A0A2D9Z5A1-F1
#
_entry.id   AF-A0A2D9Z5A1-F1
#
_cell.length_a   1.000
_cell.length_b   1.000
_cell.length_c   1.000
_cell.angle_alpha   90.00
_cell.angle_beta   90.00
_cell.angle_gamma   90.00
#
_symmetry.space_group_name_H-M   'P 1'
#
loop_
_entity.id
_entity.type
_entity.pdbx_description
1 polymer ?
#
loop_
_entity_poly.entity_id
_entity_poly.type
_entity_poly.pdbx_seq_one_letter_code
_entity_poly.pdbx_strand_id
1 'polypeptide(L)'
;MKYAPVIVLLSFLWGAVYWIFVTDHPPDALGYPHVRAELAQPEGASSPVMYQGGIGRDRHIQVSGAGLFFGLVTFVGFSMLIAWGCRTRNAREEIAAFYWNLMVMVSILFMAALITMCTVYQSSWDSPFEPHYLGAFPFGTTLMFLGICGVPVGFIALYVLFYREFILPKKSQTRFEELVAARQARANQPELDS
;
A
#
# COMPACT_ATOMS: atom_id res chain seq x y z
N MET A 1 -26.61 1.26 10.67
CA MET A 1 -25.75 0.06 10.63
C MET A 1 -24.29 0.46 10.83
N LYS A 2 -23.65 0.11 11.95
CA LYS A 2 -22.29 0.60 12.30
C LYS A 2 -21.16 0.05 11.41
N TYR A 3 -21.38 -1.07 10.73
CA TYR A 3 -20.36 -1.78 9.94
C TYR A 3 -20.54 -1.68 8.42
N ALA A 4 -21.55 -0.93 7.95
CA ALA A 4 -21.85 -0.83 6.52
C ALA A 4 -20.65 -0.41 5.64
N PRO A 5 -19.80 0.56 6.04
CA PRO A 5 -18.65 0.95 5.21
C PRO A 5 -17.61 -0.17 5.06
N VAL A 6 -17.36 -0.92 6.13
CA VAL A 6 -16.41 -2.04 6.14
C VAL A 6 -16.91 -3.19 5.27
N ILE A 7 -18.21 -3.50 5.35
CA ILE A 7 -18.84 -4.53 4.51
C ILE A 7 -18.73 -4.16 3.03
N VAL A 8 -19.07 -2.91 2.67
CA VAL A 8 -18.95 -2.42 1.28
C VAL A 8 -17.51 -2.55 0.78
N LEU A 9 -16.54 -2.15 1.60
CA LEU A 9 -15.13 -2.18 1.22
C LEU A 9 -14.60 -3.62 1.04
N LEU A 10 -14.95 -4.53 1.96
CA LEU A 10 -14.61 -5.94 1.84
C LEU A 10 -15.26 -6.57 0.61
N SER A 11 -16.52 -6.24 0.31
CA SER A 11 -17.20 -6.70 -0.90
C SER A 11 -16.49 -6.24 -2.17
N PHE A 12 -16.03 -4.99 -2.22
CA PHE A 12 -15.25 -4.50 -3.36
C PHE A 12 -13.89 -5.19 -3.47
N LEU A 13 -13.22 -5.47 -2.34
CA LEU A 13 -11.91 -6.11 -2.33
C LEU A 13 -12.01 -7.57 -2.79
N TRP A 14 -13.00 -8.31 -2.28
CA TRP A 14 -13.30 -9.66 -2.75
C TRP A 14 -13.83 -9.68 -4.19
N GLY A 15 -14.60 -8.67 -4.60
CA GLY A 15 -15.05 -8.51 -5.97
C GLY A 15 -13.88 -8.29 -6.94
N ALA A 16 -12.88 -7.50 -6.54
CA ALA A 16 -11.65 -7.31 -7.31
C ALA A 16 -10.85 -8.63 -7.44
N VAL A 17 -10.70 -9.36 -6.33
CA VAL A 17 -10.04 -10.67 -6.33
C VAL A 17 -10.78 -11.65 -7.24
N TYR A 18 -12.11 -11.75 -7.11
CA TYR A 18 -12.94 -12.59 -7.97
C TYR A 18 -12.78 -12.20 -9.44
N TRP A 19 -12.80 -10.91 -9.77
CA TRP A 19 -12.58 -10.44 -11.14
C TRP A 19 -11.22 -10.92 -11.68
N ILE A 20 -10.14 -10.85 -10.90
CA ILE A 20 -8.83 -11.37 -11.32
C ILE A 20 -8.91 -12.87 -11.67
N PHE A 21 -9.60 -13.67 -10.85
CA PHE A 21 -9.73 -15.12 -11.07
C PHE A 21 -10.64 -15.51 -12.24
N VAL A 22 -11.60 -14.66 -12.60
CA VAL A 22 -12.57 -14.91 -13.69
C VAL A 22 -12.12 -14.28 -15.00
N THR A 23 -11.08 -13.45 -14.98
CA THR A 23 -10.48 -12.92 -16.19
C THR A 23 -9.84 -14.07 -16.95
N ASP A 24 -10.40 -14.39 -18.12
CA ASP A 24 -9.82 -15.39 -19.03
C ASP A 24 -8.37 -15.02 -19.31
N HIS A 25 -7.45 -15.86 -18.86
CA HIS A 25 -6.04 -15.71 -19.19
C HIS A 25 -5.79 -16.33 -20.56
N PRO A 26 -4.94 -15.71 -21.41
CA PRO A 26 -4.50 -16.34 -22.64
C PRO A 26 -3.92 -17.73 -22.34
N PRO A 27 -4.13 -18.73 -23.20
CA PRO A 27 -3.65 -20.10 -22.99
C PRO A 27 -2.13 -20.20 -22.70
N ASP A 28 -1.36 -19.18 -23.10
CA ASP A 28 0.10 -19.11 -22.89
C ASP A 28 0.54 -18.25 -21.69
N ALA A 29 -0.39 -17.74 -20.88
CA ALA A 29 -0.09 -16.84 -19.76
C ALA A 29 0.62 -17.52 -18.57
N LEU A 30 0.50 -18.84 -18.46
CA LEU A 30 1.19 -19.69 -17.49
C LEU A 30 2.56 -20.03 -18.09
N GLY A 31 3.52 -19.11 -17.95
CA GLY A 31 4.83 -19.17 -18.60
C GLY A 31 5.35 -20.59 -18.79
N TYR A 32 5.36 -21.06 -20.05
CA TYR A 32 5.86 -22.39 -20.38
C TYR A 32 7.34 -22.52 -19.97
N PRO A 33 7.78 -23.70 -19.51
CA PRO A 33 9.20 -23.98 -19.37
C PRO A 33 9.91 -23.73 -20.72
N HIS A 34 11.13 -23.19 -20.67
CA HIS A 34 11.96 -22.74 -21.81
C HIS A 34 12.42 -23.86 -22.76
N VAL A 35 11.59 -24.86 -23.03
CA VAL A 35 11.96 -26.08 -23.76
C VAL A 35 11.76 -25.91 -25.28
N ARG A 36 10.97 -24.93 -25.72
CA ARG A 36 10.73 -24.66 -27.16
C ARG A 36 11.53 -23.45 -27.64
N ALA A 37 12.71 -23.70 -28.19
CA ALA A 37 13.59 -22.69 -28.79
C ALA A 37 12.92 -21.91 -29.94
N GLU A 38 11.91 -22.50 -30.59
CA GLU A 38 11.12 -21.91 -31.67
C GLU A 38 10.34 -20.65 -31.23
N LEU A 39 9.98 -20.56 -29.95
CA LEU A 39 9.32 -19.38 -29.36
C LEU A 39 10.30 -18.31 -28.87
N ALA A 40 11.60 -18.64 -28.81
CA ALA A 40 12.68 -17.72 -28.48
C ALA A 40 13.28 -17.05 -29.73
N GLN A 41 13.07 -17.61 -30.92
CA GLN A 41 13.45 -17.05 -32.22
C GLN A 41 12.43 -17.48 -33.29
N PRO A 42 11.41 -16.67 -33.62
CA PRO A 42 10.58 -16.95 -34.79
C PRO A 42 11.44 -16.91 -36.07
N GLU A 43 11.07 -17.69 -37.09
CA GLU A 43 11.80 -17.73 -38.37
C GLU A 43 12.02 -16.31 -38.93
N GLY A 44 13.29 -15.92 -39.10
CA GLY A 44 13.69 -14.60 -39.60
C GLY A 44 14.13 -13.59 -38.53
N ALA A 45 14.09 -13.92 -37.23
CA ALA A 45 14.59 -13.05 -36.17
C ALA A 45 16.13 -13.05 -36.08
N SER A 46 16.74 -11.87 -36.18
CA SER A 46 18.20 -11.67 -36.07
C SER A 46 18.72 -11.67 -34.63
N SER A 47 17.84 -11.76 -33.64
CA SER A 47 18.16 -11.77 -32.20
C SER A 47 17.11 -12.56 -31.41
N PRO A 48 17.46 -13.13 -30.24
CA PRO A 48 16.51 -13.88 -29.42
C PRO A 48 15.39 -12.96 -28.92
N VAL A 49 14.15 -13.27 -29.31
CA VAL A 49 12.93 -12.56 -28.92
C VAL A 49 12.17 -13.48 -27.96
N MET A 50 12.20 -13.20 -26.66
CA MET A 50 11.43 -13.97 -25.69
C MET A 50 9.95 -13.58 -25.75
N TYR A 51 9.13 -14.34 -26.46
CA TYR A 51 7.67 -14.25 -26.37
C TYR A 51 7.15 -15.04 -25.16
N GLN A 52 7.48 -14.60 -23.94
CA GLN A 52 6.98 -15.24 -22.73
C GLN A 52 5.49 -14.89 -22.52
N GLY A 53 4.59 -15.70 -23.08
CA GLY A 53 3.13 -15.60 -22.92
C GLY A 53 2.40 -14.70 -23.93
N GLY A 54 2.86 -14.68 -25.18
CA GLY A 54 2.27 -13.90 -26.28
C GLY A 54 2.92 -12.53 -26.48
N ILE A 55 2.24 -11.63 -27.21
CA ILE A 55 2.56 -10.20 -27.22
C ILE A 55 2.21 -9.69 -25.81
N GLY A 56 3.18 -9.22 -25.03
CA GLY A 56 2.97 -8.88 -23.60
C GLY A 56 1.73 -8.02 -23.34
N ARG A 57 1.38 -7.15 -24.29
CA ARG A 57 0.14 -6.36 -24.30
C ARG A 57 -1.14 -7.18 -24.10
N ASP A 58 -1.30 -8.32 -24.77
CA ASP A 58 -2.56 -9.09 -24.79
C ASP A 58 -2.86 -9.73 -23.44
N ARG A 59 -1.81 -10.26 -22.78
CA ARG A 59 -1.92 -10.78 -21.42
C ARG A 59 -2.27 -9.67 -20.44
N HIS A 60 -1.63 -8.52 -20.60
CA HIS A 60 -1.66 -7.51 -19.58
C HIS A 60 -2.85 -6.54 -19.69
N ILE A 61 -3.39 -6.31 -20.89
CA ILE A 61 -4.59 -5.48 -21.09
C ILE A 61 -5.83 -6.09 -20.42
N GLN A 62 -5.89 -7.41 -20.34
CA GLN A 62 -7.02 -8.12 -19.73
C GLN A 62 -7.00 -8.01 -18.19
N VAL A 63 -5.81 -8.04 -17.58
CA VAL A 63 -5.66 -7.99 -16.11
C VAL A 63 -5.42 -6.58 -15.56
N SER A 64 -5.06 -5.61 -16.40
CA SER A 64 -4.72 -4.23 -15.97
C SER A 64 -5.91 -3.54 -15.29
N GLY A 65 -7.12 -3.70 -15.82
CA GLY A 65 -8.34 -3.14 -15.23
C GLY A 65 -8.64 -3.70 -13.84
N ALA A 66 -8.54 -5.03 -13.70
CA ALA A 66 -8.74 -5.70 -12.42
C ALA A 66 -7.64 -5.32 -11.40
N GLY A 67 -6.38 -5.23 -11.85
CA GLY A 67 -5.25 -4.78 -11.03
C GLY A 67 -5.39 -3.33 -10.55
N LEU A 68 -5.79 -2.42 -11.44
CA LEU A 68 -6.06 -1.02 -11.09
C LEU A 68 -7.20 -0.93 -10.07
N PHE A 69 -8.30 -1.65 -10.31
CA PHE A 69 -9.45 -1.68 -9.41
C PHE A 69 -9.06 -2.22 -8.03
N PHE A 70 -8.31 -3.32 -7.97
CA PHE A 70 -7.78 -3.86 -6.72
C PHE A 70 -6.89 -2.86 -5.97
N GLY A 71 -5.98 -2.18 -6.69
CA GLY A 71 -5.12 -1.13 -6.13
C GLY A 71 -5.92 0.03 -5.54
N LEU A 72 -6.91 0.53 -6.27
CA LEU A 72 -7.80 1.62 -5.84
C LEU A 72 -8.59 1.25 -4.58
N VAL A 73 -9.20 0.07 -4.56
CA VAL A 73 -9.99 -0.41 -3.41
C VAL A 73 -9.11 -0.61 -2.18
N THR A 74 -7.93 -1.21 -2.35
CA THR A 74 -6.97 -1.40 -1.27
C THR A 74 -6.52 -0.07 -0.68
N PHE A 75 -6.25 0.90 -1.55
CA PHE A 75 -5.85 2.24 -1.14
C PHE A 75 -6.95 2.97 -0.36
N VAL A 76 -8.17 3.00 -0.88
CA VAL A 76 -9.33 3.58 -0.20
C VAL A 76 -9.55 2.89 1.15
N GLY A 77 -9.40 1.57 1.22
CA GLY A 77 -9.47 0.80 2.46
C GLY A 77 -8.45 1.23 3.49
N PHE A 78 -7.20 1.38 3.07
CA PHE A 78 -6.12 1.81 3.94
C PHE A 78 -6.34 3.24 4.46
N SER A 79 -6.73 4.18 3.57
CA SER A 79 -7.07 5.55 3.96
C SER A 79 -8.26 5.60 4.93
N MET A 80 -9.28 4.76 4.74
CA MET A 80 -10.41 4.64 5.68
C MET A 80 -9.99 4.10 7.04
N LEU A 81 -9.11 3.10 7.10
CA LEU A 81 -8.61 2.55 8.36
C LEU A 81 -7.80 3.57 9.15
N ILE A 82 -6.93 4.34 8.48
CA ILE A 82 -6.18 5.39 9.15
C ILE A 82 -7.11 6.53 9.58
N ALA A 83 -8.03 6.97 8.71
CA ALA A 83 -9.05 7.96 9.07
C ALA A 83 -9.86 7.55 10.31
N TRP A 84 -10.22 6.27 10.39
CA TRP A 84 -10.87 5.69 11.57
C TRP A 84 -9.97 5.77 12.80
N GLY A 85 -8.70 5.37 12.68
CA GLY A 85 -7.70 5.46 13.75
C GLY A 85 -7.55 6.89 14.29
N CYS A 86 -7.43 7.87 13.40
CA CYS A 86 -7.31 9.29 13.74
C CYS A 86 -8.58 9.88 14.38
N ARG A 87 -9.76 9.32 14.08
CA ARG A 87 -11.05 9.78 14.64
C ARG A 87 -11.34 9.21 16.04
N THR A 88 -10.50 8.30 16.56
CA THR A 88 -10.70 7.75 17.90
C THR A 88 -10.51 8.82 19.00
N ARG A 89 -11.30 8.67 20.07
CA ARG A 89 -11.72 9.65 21.10
C ARG A 89 -10.60 10.38 21.90
N ASN A 90 -9.33 10.21 21.54
CA ASN A 90 -8.18 10.77 22.25
C ASN A 90 -7.45 11.90 21.49
N ALA A 91 -7.84 12.22 20.25
CA ALA A 91 -7.22 13.31 19.49
C ALA A 91 -7.75 14.69 19.94
N ARG A 92 -6.86 15.64 20.22
CA ARG A 92 -7.22 17.07 20.39
C ARG A 92 -7.78 17.59 19.05
N GLU A 93 -8.87 18.34 19.07
CA GLU A 93 -9.60 18.77 17.85
C GLU A 93 -8.72 19.50 16.82
N GLU A 94 -7.83 20.40 17.27
CA GLU A 94 -6.91 21.13 16.38
C GLU A 94 -5.88 20.21 15.70
N ILE A 95 -5.39 19.22 16.45
CA ILE A 95 -4.43 18.24 15.98
C ILE A 95 -5.12 17.26 15.00
N ALA A 96 -6.39 16.95 15.22
CA ALA A 96 -7.18 16.08 14.36
C ALA A 96 -7.38 16.69 12.96
N ALA A 97 -7.60 18.00 12.85
CA ALA A 97 -7.73 18.68 11.57
C ALA A 97 -6.41 18.71 10.78
N PHE A 98 -5.29 18.97 11.45
CA PHE A 98 -3.96 18.87 10.84
C PHE A 98 -3.69 17.45 10.31
N TYR A 99 -3.95 16.42 11.11
CA TYR A 99 -3.79 15.03 10.67
C TYR A 99 -4.71 14.66 9.53
N TRP A 100 -5.95 15.15 9.54
CA TRP A 100 -6.87 14.94 8.43
C TRP A 100 -6.31 15.51 7.13
N ASN A 101 -5.82 16.75 7.15
CA ASN A 101 -5.23 17.39 5.98
C ASN A 101 -3.95 16.69 5.52
N LEU A 102 -3.08 16.29 6.46
CA LEU A 102 -1.87 15.51 6.15
C LEU A 102 -2.24 14.16 5.51
N MET A 103 -3.25 13.47 6.05
CA MET A 103 -3.75 12.21 5.52
C MET A 103 -4.33 12.34 4.13
N VAL A 104 -5.12 13.39 3.87
CA VAL A 104 -5.67 13.69 2.54
C VAL A 104 -4.54 13.98 1.55
N MET A 105 -3.57 14.82 1.93
CA MET A 105 -2.42 15.16 1.09
C MET A 105 -1.59 13.93 0.74
N VAL A 106 -1.21 13.12 1.74
CA VAL A 106 -0.48 11.86 1.54
C VAL A 106 -1.31 10.92 0.68
N SER A 107 -2.63 10.85 0.91
CA SER A 107 -3.50 9.97 0.12
C SER A 107 -3.52 10.38 -1.36
N ILE A 108 -3.59 11.67 -1.65
CA ILE A 108 -3.54 12.20 -3.03
C ILE A 108 -2.19 11.88 -3.68
N LEU A 109 -1.08 12.08 -2.96
CA LEU A 109 0.27 11.81 -3.48
C LEU A 109 0.46 10.34 -3.84
N PHE A 110 0.03 9.42 -2.97
CA PHE A 110 0.11 8.00 -3.24
C PHE A 110 -0.84 7.55 -4.36
N MET A 111 -2.04 8.15 -4.44
CA MET A 111 -2.96 7.89 -5.55
C MET A 111 -2.34 8.33 -6.89
N ALA A 112 -1.72 9.51 -6.92
CA ALA A 112 -0.99 9.97 -8.10
C ALA A 112 0.14 9.01 -8.46
N ALA A 113 0.93 8.56 -7.49
CA ALA A 113 2.00 7.58 -7.70
C ALA A 113 1.47 6.24 -8.25
N LEU A 114 0.35 5.73 -7.71
CA LEU A 114 -0.31 4.52 -8.20
C LEU A 114 -0.76 4.68 -9.65
N ILE A 115 -1.43 5.79 -9.98
CA ILE A 115 -1.87 6.08 -11.34
C ILE A 115 -0.66 6.17 -12.27
N THR A 116 0.39 6.91 -11.88
CA THR A 116 1.63 7.02 -12.68
C THR A 116 2.28 5.66 -12.90
N MET A 117 2.35 4.80 -11.87
CA MET A 117 2.84 3.43 -12.04
C MET A 117 2.03 2.64 -13.07
N CYS A 118 0.70 2.68 -12.97
CA CYS A 118 -0.18 2.01 -13.92
C CYS A 118 0.03 2.53 -15.35
N THR A 119 0.14 3.85 -15.53
CA THR A 119 0.38 4.46 -16.84
C THR A 119 1.73 4.06 -17.42
N VAL A 120 2.79 4.07 -16.61
CA VAL A 120 4.14 3.67 -17.03
C VAL A 120 4.22 2.18 -17.34
N TYR A 121 3.51 1.37 -16.56
CA TYR A 121 3.39 -0.05 -16.80
C TYR A 121 2.66 -0.34 -18.11
N GLN A 122 1.57 0.40 -18.39
CA GLN A 122 0.88 0.32 -19.67
C GLN A 122 1.76 0.75 -20.84
N SER A 123 2.48 1.88 -20.71
CA SER A 123 3.40 2.33 -21.76
C SER A 123 4.53 1.34 -22.04
N SER A 124 4.92 0.55 -21.03
CA SER A 124 5.97 -0.48 -21.21
C SER A 124 5.56 -1.63 -22.14
N TRP A 125 4.25 -1.82 -22.39
CA TRP A 125 3.77 -2.81 -23.36
C TRP A 125 3.47 -2.21 -24.73
N ASP A 126 3.13 -0.91 -24.77
CA ASP A 126 2.92 -0.19 -26.02
C ASP A 126 4.26 0.09 -26.74
N SER A 127 5.32 0.36 -25.96
CA SER A 127 6.67 0.64 -26.48
C SER A 127 7.74 -0.23 -25.79
N PRO A 128 7.76 -1.55 -26.02
CA PRO A 128 8.61 -2.49 -25.28
C PRO A 128 10.12 -2.32 -25.55
N PHE A 129 10.51 -1.72 -26.67
CA PHE A 129 11.90 -1.53 -27.06
C PHE A 129 12.49 -0.18 -26.62
N GLU A 130 11.65 0.74 -26.12
CA GLU A 130 12.07 2.07 -25.67
C GLU A 130 11.58 2.33 -24.23
N PRO A 131 12.02 1.55 -23.23
CA PRO A 131 11.61 1.78 -21.86
C PRO A 131 12.12 3.14 -21.37
N HIS A 132 11.23 3.93 -20.77
CA HIS A 132 11.62 5.17 -20.10
C HIS A 132 12.38 4.85 -18.81
N TYR A 133 13.58 5.39 -18.65
CA TYR A 133 14.41 5.21 -17.47
C TYR A 133 14.35 6.41 -16.53
N LEU A 134 14.42 6.15 -15.23
CA LEU A 134 14.65 7.16 -14.21
C LEU A 134 15.87 6.73 -13.39
N GLY A 135 17.03 7.29 -13.75
CA GLY A 135 18.32 6.86 -13.22
C GLY A 135 18.75 5.51 -13.80
N ALA A 136 19.16 4.57 -12.95
CA ALA A 136 19.67 3.25 -13.36
C ALA A 136 18.59 2.21 -13.66
N PHE A 137 17.32 2.50 -13.33
CA PHE A 137 16.22 1.54 -13.48
C PHE A 137 15.10 2.09 -14.38
N PRO A 138 14.31 1.20 -15.02
CA PRO A 138 13.09 1.60 -15.70
C PRO A 138 12.17 2.37 -14.74
N PHE A 139 11.49 3.39 -15.25
CA PHE A 139 10.73 4.34 -14.44
C PHE A 139 9.75 3.66 -13.48
N GLY A 140 9.04 2.62 -13.93
CA GLY A 140 8.12 1.85 -13.08
C GLY A 140 8.82 1.11 -11.94
N THR A 141 10.02 0.57 -12.18
CA THR A 141 10.85 -0.08 -11.15
C THR A 141 11.37 0.93 -10.14
N THR A 142 11.82 2.11 -10.61
CA THR A 142 12.25 3.20 -9.73
C THR A 142 11.12 3.66 -8.81
N LEU A 143 9.90 3.81 -9.34
CA LEU A 143 8.71 4.11 -8.53
C LEU A 143 8.43 3.01 -7.51
N MET A 144 8.64 1.74 -7.86
CA MET A 144 8.42 0.61 -6.95
C MET A 144 9.40 0.63 -5.77
N PHE A 145 10.67 0.92 -6.04
CA PHE A 145 11.66 1.15 -4.99
C PHE A 145 11.32 2.35 -4.12
N LEU A 146 10.85 3.45 -4.72
CA LEU A 146 10.36 4.61 -3.97
C LEU A 146 9.18 4.23 -3.05
N GLY A 147 8.27 3.39 -3.51
CA GLY A 147 7.17 2.87 -2.68
C GLY A 147 7.65 1.97 -1.55
N ILE A 148 8.38 0.90 -1.88
CA ILE A 148 8.84 -0.13 -0.91
C ILE A 148 9.78 0.46 0.14
N CYS A 149 10.68 1.36 -0.25
CA CYS A 149 11.62 1.99 0.67
C CYS A 149 11.05 3.25 1.31
N GLY A 150 10.24 4.03 0.58
CA GLY A 150 9.70 5.30 1.06
C GLY A 150 8.56 5.15 2.06
N VAL A 151 7.69 4.14 1.90
CA VAL A 151 6.57 3.90 2.84
C VAL A 151 7.07 3.62 4.27
N PRO A 152 7.99 2.67 4.52
CA PRO A 152 8.54 2.45 5.86
C PRO A 152 9.21 3.68 6.44
N VAL A 153 9.98 4.43 5.63
CA VAL A 153 10.66 5.67 6.08
C VAL A 153 9.62 6.73 6.47
N GLY A 154 8.54 6.87 5.70
CA GLY A 154 7.42 7.74 6.03
C GLY A 154 6.76 7.35 7.36
N PHE A 155 6.52 6.06 7.59
CA PHE A 155 5.99 5.57 8.87
C PHE A 155 6.95 5.84 10.03
N ILE A 156 8.26 5.65 9.84
CA ILE A 156 9.27 5.98 10.85
C ILE A 156 9.28 7.48 11.15
N ALA A 157 9.23 8.33 10.14
CA ALA A 157 9.19 9.78 10.32
C ALA A 157 7.94 10.21 11.09
N LEU A 158 6.76 9.70 10.71
CA LEU A 158 5.52 9.94 11.43
C LEU A 158 5.61 9.45 12.88
N TYR A 159 6.14 8.24 13.08
CA TYR A 159 6.33 7.64 14.41
C TYR A 159 7.21 8.51 15.30
N VAL A 160 8.35 8.98 14.79
CA VAL A 160 9.32 9.78 15.56
C VAL A 160 8.77 11.18 15.83
N LEU A 161 8.21 11.85 14.83
CA LEU A 161 7.71 13.22 14.95
C LEU A 161 6.48 13.30 15.87
N PHE A 162 5.65 12.25 15.89
CA PHE A 162 4.38 12.25 16.63
C PHE A 162 4.37 11.26 17.80
N TYR A 163 5.55 10.86 18.28
CA TYR A 163 5.72 9.91 19.38
C TYR A 163 4.98 10.36 20.66
N ARG A 164 5.06 11.65 20.99
CA ARG A 164 4.45 12.23 22.20
C ARG A 164 2.93 12.33 22.12
N GLU A 165 2.39 12.39 20.91
CA GLU A 165 0.97 12.54 20.64
C GLU A 165 0.27 11.17 20.63
N PHE A 166 0.89 10.15 20.03
CA PHE A 166 0.26 8.84 19.85
C PHE A 166 0.77 7.73 20.77
N ILE A 167 2.06 7.72 21.12
CA ILE A 167 2.67 6.58 21.85
C ILE A 167 2.81 6.88 23.34
N LEU A 168 3.25 8.08 23.67
CA LEU A 168 3.32 8.53 25.06
C LEU A 168 2.48 9.80 25.30
N PRO A 169 1.13 9.73 25.16
CA PRO A 169 0.27 10.87 25.45
C PRO A 169 0.51 11.38 26.87
N LYS A 170 0.54 12.70 27.06
CA LYS A 170 0.67 13.32 28.40
C LYS A 170 -0.31 12.73 29.42
N LYS A 171 -1.53 12.40 29.00
CA LYS A 171 -2.54 11.73 29.85
C LYS A 171 -2.09 10.36 30.35
N SER A 172 -1.46 9.57 29.49
CA SER A 172 -0.91 8.26 29.85
C SER A 172 0.29 8.41 30.79
N GLN A 173 1.11 9.44 30.58
CA GLN A 173 2.22 9.77 31.46
C GLN A 173 1.75 10.21 32.85
N THR A 174 0.78 11.12 32.95
CA THR A 174 0.19 11.54 34.23
C THR A 174 -0.45 10.36 34.96
N ARG A 175 -1.19 9.51 34.25
CA ARG A 175 -1.79 8.30 34.86
C ARG A 175 -0.72 7.32 35.35
N PHE A 176 0.40 7.20 34.63
CA PHE A 176 1.52 6.38 35.07
C PHE A 176 2.17 6.95 36.34
N GLU A 177 2.40 8.26 36.39
CA GLU A 177 2.92 8.96 37.56
C GLU A 177 1.99 8.78 38.78
N GLU A 178 0.67 8.91 38.60
CA GLU A 178 -0.33 8.64 39.64
C GLU A 178 -0.25 7.20 40.16
N LEU A 179 -0.11 6.21 39.28
CA LEU A 179 0.00 4.80 39.66
C LEU A 179 1.32 4.50 40.41
N VAL A 180 2.42 5.11 39.99
CA VAL A 180 3.72 4.98 40.68
C VAL A 180 3.66 5.63 42.06
N ALA A 181 3.09 6.84 42.16
CA ALA A 181 2.93 7.54 43.44
C ALA A 181 2.02 6.74 44.39
N ALA A 182 0.90 6.20 43.91
CA ALA A 182 0.01 5.35 44.70
C ALA A 182 0.70 4.07 45.19
N ARG A 183 1.55 3.45 44.37
CA ARG A 183 2.35 2.28 44.76
C ARG A 183 3.39 2.63 45.82
N GLN A 184 4.09 3.74 45.68
CA GLN A 184 5.08 4.21 46.67
C GLN A 184 4.41 4.60 47.99
N ALA A 185 3.26 5.26 47.95
CA ALA A 185 2.48 5.58 49.15
C ALA A 185 2.04 4.32 49.91
N ARG A 186 1.60 3.27 49.19
CA ARG A 186 1.29 1.95 49.81
C ARG A 186 2.53 1.25 50.36
N ALA A 187 3.68 1.33 49.68
CA ALA A 187 4.92 0.72 50.14
C ALA A 187 5.52 1.43 51.37
N ASN A 188 5.27 2.74 51.50
CA ASN A 188 5.71 3.56 52.64
C ASN A 188 4.67 3.63 53.77
N GLN A 189 3.59 2.85 53.69
CA GLN A 189 2.74 2.54 54.84
C GLN A 189 3.14 1.15 55.38
N PRO A 190 4.22 1.05 56.19
CA PRO A 190 4.43 -0.14 57.00
C PRO A 190 3.32 -0.17 58.05
N GLU A 191 2.50 -1.22 58.01
CA GLU A 191 1.63 -1.74 59.08
C GLU A 191 1.20 -0.71 60.15
N LEU A 192 0.03 -0.11 59.93
CA LEU A 192 -0.76 0.54 60.98
C LEU A 192 -2.13 -0.16 61.17
N ASP A 193 -2.23 -1.40 60.68
CA ASP A 193 -3.34 -2.30 60.97
C ASP A 193 -2.77 -3.56 61.64
N SER A 194 -2.90 -3.56 62.98
CA SER A 194 -2.84 -4.68 63.95
C SER A 194 -1.56 -5.49 64.12
#